data_AF-A0A5C7Q1U4-F1
#
_entry.id   AF-A0A5C7Q1U4-F1
#
_cell.length_a   1.000
_cell.length_b   1.000
_cell.length_c   1.000
_cell.angle_alpha   90.00
_cell.angle_beta   90.00
_cell.angle_gamma   90.00
#
_symmetry.space_group_name_H-M   'P 1'
#
loop_
_entity.id
_entity.type
_entity.pdbx_description
1 polymer ?
#
loop_
_entity_poly.entity_id
_entity_poly.type
_entity_poly.pdbx_seq_one_letter_code
_entity_poly.pdbx_strand_id
1 'polypeptide(L)'
;MTDGILLALVVALTVVSVVAVQMIWQWWSEATLRQRRALVKEAARWVVDAAELLHAQPGSGATKLAWVLERLAKRFPEFDEQILARHVEKAVHDLNANKAAEAMARLNGKGPKGDK
;
A
#
# COMPACT_ATOMS: atom_id res chain seq x y z
N MET A 1 51.93 14.62 -24.99
CA MET A 1 50.73 13.88 -25.42
C MET A 1 50.10 13.04 -24.31
N THR A 2 50.84 12.67 -23.26
CA THR A 2 50.38 11.80 -22.16
C THR A 2 49.47 12.48 -21.14
N ASP A 3 49.62 13.78 -20.91
CA ASP A 3 48.88 14.51 -19.85
C ASP A 3 47.37 14.63 -20.15
N GLY A 4 47.00 14.79 -21.42
CA GLY A 4 45.58 14.83 -21.82
C GLY A 4 44.87 13.48 -21.69
N ILE A 5 45.61 12.37 -21.84
CA ILE A 5 45.05 11.01 -21.72
C ILE A 5 44.80 10.68 -20.24
N LEU A 6 45.74 11.03 -19.36
CA LEU A 6 45.58 10.86 -17.91
C LEU A 6 44.41 11.68 -17.37
N LEU A 7 44.25 12.93 -17.82
CA LEU A 7 43.16 13.80 -17.38
C LEU A 7 41.79 13.27 -17.83
N ALA A 8 41.69 12.77 -19.06
CA ALA A 8 40.47 12.15 -19.59
C ALA A 8 40.09 10.87 -18.84
N LEU A 9 41.06 10.02 -18.49
CA LEU A 9 40.82 8.79 -17.73
C LEU A 9 40.32 9.06 -16.32
N VAL A 10 40.90 10.06 -15.64
CA VAL A 10 40.45 10.46 -14.30
C VAL A 10 39.01 10.95 -14.34
N VAL A 11 38.68 11.85 -15.28
CA VAL A 11 37.31 12.38 -15.43
C VAL A 11 36.30 11.27 -15.74
N ALA A 12 36.65 10.33 -16.62
CA ALA A 12 35.79 9.19 -16.93
C ALA A 12 35.51 8.32 -15.68
N LEU A 13 36.54 8.04 -14.88
CA LEU A 13 36.42 7.28 -13.63
C LEU A 13 35.54 7.97 -12.59
N THR A 14 35.61 9.30 -12.46
CA THR A 14 34.75 10.05 -11.52
C THR A 14 33.29 10.01 -11.96
N VAL A 15 33.02 10.19 -13.26
CA VAL A 15 31.64 10.14 -13.78
C VAL A 15 31.02 8.76 -13.55
N VAL A 16 31.75 7.67 -13.83
CA VAL A 16 31.25 6.30 -13.58
C VAL A 16 30.96 6.07 -12.09
N SER A 17 31.83 6.58 -11.22
CA SER A 17 31.66 6.44 -9.77
C SER A 17 30.42 7.18 -9.26
N VAL A 18 30.17 8.41 -9.75
CA VAL A 18 28.98 9.19 -9.38
C VAL A 18 27.70 8.52 -9.87
N VAL A 19 27.69 8.00 -11.09
CA VAL A 19 26.53 7.28 -11.64
C VAL A 19 26.24 6.00 -10.85
N ALA A 20 27.27 5.22 -10.50
CA ALA A 20 27.10 4.01 -9.70
C ALA A 20 26.50 4.31 -8.31
N VAL A 21 26.99 5.36 -7.63
CA VAL A 21 26.45 5.80 -6.34
C VAL A 21 24.98 6.24 -6.46
N GLN A 22 24.63 6.97 -7.51
CA GLN A 22 23.24 7.38 -7.76
C GLN A 22 22.32 6.19 -8.01
N MET A 23 22.74 5.20 -8.80
CA MET A 23 21.94 3.99 -9.05
C MET A 23 21.71 3.18 -7.78
N ILE A 24 22.75 3.04 -6.94
CA ILE A 24 22.65 2.37 -5.64
C ILE A 24 21.66 3.08 -4.73
N TRP A 25 21.67 4.42 -4.72
CA TRP A 25 20.77 5.22 -3.89
C TRP A 25 19.32 5.18 -4.40
N GLN A 26 19.10 5.26 -5.72
CA GLN A 26 17.78 5.10 -6.35
C GLN A 26 17.19 3.72 -6.10
N TRP A 27 18.01 2.67 -6.22
CA TRP A 27 17.56 1.30 -5.96
C TRP A 27 17.19 1.08 -4.48
N TRP A 28 17.98 1.63 -3.54
CA TRP A 28 17.67 1.58 -2.12
C TRP A 28 16.39 2.35 -1.77
N SER A 29 16.17 3.53 -2.36
CA SER A 29 14.96 4.33 -2.13
C SER A 29 13.72 3.63 -2.68
N GLU A 30 13.80 3.05 -3.88
CA GLU A 30 12.71 2.27 -4.47
C GLU A 30 12.37 1.01 -3.66
N ALA A 31 13.37 0.24 -3.23
CA ALA A 31 13.18 -0.96 -2.42
C ALA A 31 12.46 -0.61 -1.10
N THR A 32 12.89 0.48 -0.46
CA THR A 32 12.29 1.02 0.76
C THR A 32 10.86 1.50 0.51
N LEU A 33 10.60 2.18 -0.61
CA LEU A 33 9.28 2.66 -1.01
C LEU A 33 8.30 1.51 -1.27
N ARG A 34 8.75 0.42 -1.92
CA ARG A 34 7.92 -0.77 -2.17
C ARG A 34 7.55 -1.47 -0.87
N GLN A 35 8.52 -1.69 0.02
CA GLN A 35 8.26 -2.25 1.35
C GLN A 35 7.31 -1.36 2.15
N ARG A 36 7.51 -0.05 2.15
CA ARG A 36 6.62 0.90 2.86
C ARG A 36 5.21 0.92 2.26
N ARG A 37 5.05 0.90 0.94
CA ARG A 37 3.72 0.79 0.30
C ARG A 37 3.02 -0.51 0.67
N ALA A 38 3.76 -1.62 0.77
CA ALA A 38 3.21 -2.89 1.24
C ALA A 38 2.74 -2.78 2.71
N LEU A 39 3.51 -2.12 3.57
CA LEU A 39 3.11 -1.86 4.97
C LEU A 39 1.87 -0.96 5.06
N VAL A 40 1.77 0.08 4.23
CA VAL A 40 0.58 0.95 4.17
C VAL A 40 -0.64 0.16 3.72
N LYS A 41 -0.50 -0.68 2.69
CA LYS A 41 -1.60 -1.55 2.22
C LYS A 41 -2.09 -2.49 3.33
N GLU A 42 -1.16 -3.15 4.02
CA GLU A 42 -1.48 -4.05 5.13
C GLU A 42 -2.18 -3.28 6.27
N ALA A 43 -1.61 -2.14 6.67
CA ALA A 43 -2.19 -1.29 7.70
C ALA A 43 -3.59 -0.77 7.32
N ALA A 44 -3.80 -0.37 6.06
CA ALA A 44 -5.10 0.08 5.59
C ALA A 44 -6.16 -1.03 5.74
N ARG A 45 -5.81 -2.29 5.45
CA ARG A 45 -6.71 -3.43 5.67
C ARG A 45 -7.07 -3.58 7.15
N TRP A 46 -6.08 -3.63 8.03
CA TRP A 46 -6.30 -3.77 9.48
C TRP A 46 -7.13 -2.64 10.06
N VAL A 47 -6.89 -1.40 9.65
CA VAL A 47 -7.59 -0.22 10.17
C VAL A 47 -9.03 -0.17 9.62
N VAL A 48 -9.26 -0.58 8.37
CA VAL A 48 -10.63 -0.72 7.81
C VAL A 48 -11.42 -1.81 8.55
N ASP A 49 -10.81 -2.97 8.79
CA ASP A 49 -11.44 -4.05 9.57
C ASP A 49 -11.79 -3.57 10.99
N ALA A 50 -10.88 -2.84 11.64
CA ALA A 50 -11.13 -2.25 12.96
C ALA A 50 -12.26 -1.20 12.92
N ALA A 51 -12.31 -0.36 11.90
CA ALA A 51 -13.38 0.63 11.74
C ALA A 51 -14.75 -0.02 11.52
N GLU A 52 -14.82 -1.12 10.79
CA GLU A 52 -16.03 -1.91 10.60
C GLU A 52 -16.54 -2.51 11.91
N LEU A 53 -15.64 -3.02 12.76
CA LEU A 53 -15.97 -3.57 14.07
C LEU A 53 -16.40 -2.48 15.07
N LEU A 54 -15.68 -1.36 15.13
CA LEU A 54 -15.91 -0.28 16.08
C LEU A 54 -17.15 0.55 15.74
N HIS A 55 -17.45 0.70 14.45
CA HIS A 55 -18.57 1.48 13.95
C HIS A 55 -19.53 0.58 13.17
N ALA A 56 -20.12 -0.42 13.81
CA ALA A 56 -21.05 -1.35 13.15
C ALA A 56 -22.37 -0.69 12.66
N GLN A 57 -22.61 0.59 12.99
CA GLN A 57 -23.84 1.29 12.66
C GLN A 57 -23.99 1.53 11.14
N PRO A 58 -25.14 1.21 10.54
CA PRO A 58 -25.44 1.54 9.14
C PRO A 58 -25.35 3.06 8.89
N GLY A 59 -24.86 3.45 7.71
CA GLY A 59 -24.74 4.88 7.33
C GLY A 59 -23.52 5.62 7.90
N SER A 60 -22.70 4.97 8.73
CA SER A 60 -21.48 5.57 9.31
C SER A 60 -20.26 5.60 8.37
N GLY A 61 -20.44 5.37 7.07
CA GLY A 61 -19.33 5.21 6.11
C GLY A 61 -18.38 6.41 6.07
N ALA A 62 -18.90 7.64 6.11
CA ALA A 62 -18.09 8.85 6.16
C ALA A 62 -17.28 8.95 7.47
N THR A 63 -17.87 8.60 8.60
CA THR A 63 -17.19 8.57 9.91
C THR A 63 -16.09 7.52 9.94
N LYS A 64 -16.35 6.31 9.41
CA LYS A 64 -15.33 5.26 9.29
C LYS A 64 -14.17 5.72 8.41
N LEU A 65 -14.47 6.30 7.25
CA LEU A 65 -13.45 6.78 6.32
C LEU A 65 -12.56 7.85 6.97
N ALA A 66 -13.17 8.85 7.62
CA ALA A 66 -12.43 9.91 8.31
C ALA A 66 -11.54 9.34 9.41
N TRP A 67 -12.05 8.41 10.22
CA TRP A 67 -11.30 7.76 11.28
C TRP A 67 -10.12 6.93 10.75
N VAL A 68 -10.33 6.16 9.67
CA VAL A 68 -9.29 5.35 9.03
C VAL A 68 -8.18 6.24 8.46
N LEU A 69 -8.55 7.30 7.74
CA LEU A 69 -7.59 8.23 7.14
C LEU A 69 -6.76 8.96 8.20
N GLU A 70 -7.40 9.44 9.27
CA GLU A 70 -6.71 10.08 10.39
C GLU A 70 -5.65 9.15 11.01
N ARG A 71 -5.98 7.87 11.19
CA ARG A 71 -5.06 6.88 11.78
C ARG A 71 -3.89 6.56 10.85
N LEU A 72 -4.16 6.43 9.55
CA LEU A 72 -3.13 6.17 8.55
C LEU A 72 -2.21 7.37 8.36
N ALA A 73 -2.74 8.59 8.28
CA ALA A 73 -1.96 9.82 8.15
C ALA A 73 -1.03 10.03 9.36
N LYS A 74 -1.50 9.73 10.58
CA LYS A 74 -0.65 9.76 11.79
C LYS A 74 0.47 8.73 11.76
N ARG A 75 0.24 7.55 11.17
CA ARG A 75 1.21 6.46 11.14
C ARG A 75 2.19 6.54 9.98
N PHE A 76 1.78 7.17 8.88
CA PHE A 76 2.50 7.26 7.62
C PHE A 76 2.46 8.70 7.09
N PRO A 77 3.05 9.68 7.83
CA PRO A 77 3.01 11.09 7.45
C PRO A 77 3.76 11.39 6.14
N GLU A 78 4.61 10.47 5.68
CA GLU A 78 5.36 10.59 4.43
C GLU A 78 4.52 10.32 3.17
N PHE A 79 3.30 9.81 3.32
CA PHE A 79 2.41 9.52 2.20
C PHE A 79 1.33 10.59 2.05
N ASP A 80 1.12 11.01 0.81
CA ASP A 80 0.03 11.90 0.43
C ASP A 80 -1.34 11.28 0.79
N GLU A 81 -2.27 12.11 1.25
CA GLU A 81 -3.61 11.70 1.66
C GLU A 81 -4.35 10.96 0.54
N GLN A 82 -4.16 11.33 -0.73
CA GLN A 82 -4.76 10.62 -1.86
C GLN A 82 -4.18 9.22 -2.06
N ILE A 83 -2.89 9.03 -1.75
CA ILE A 83 -2.27 7.69 -1.79
C ILE A 83 -2.88 6.81 -0.71
N LEU A 84 -3.03 7.35 0.50
CA LEU A 84 -3.67 6.65 1.61
C LEU A 84 -5.13 6.31 1.28
N ALA A 85 -5.89 7.26 0.73
CA ALA A 85 -7.27 7.07 0.32
C ALA A 85 -7.43 5.94 -0.71
N ARG A 86 -6.55 5.85 -1.72
CA ARG A 86 -6.58 4.72 -2.68
C ARG A 86 -6.35 3.35 -2.02
N HIS A 87 -5.48 3.29 -1.02
CA HIS A 87 -5.26 2.04 -0.27
C HIS A 87 -6.47 1.67 0.59
N VAL A 88 -7.12 2.66 1.21
CA VAL A 88 -8.37 2.47 1.96
C VAL A 88 -9.50 2.01 1.04
N GLU A 89 -9.69 2.65 -0.10
CA GLU A 89 -10.70 2.28 -1.09
C GLU A 89 -10.54 0.83 -1.54
N LYS A 90 -9.30 0.43 -1.86
CA LYS A 90 -8.99 -0.95 -2.21
C LYS A 90 -9.31 -1.93 -1.06
N ALA A 91 -8.94 -1.60 0.18
CA ALA A 91 -9.24 -2.44 1.33
C ALA A 91 -10.75 -2.62 1.55
N VAL A 92 -11.54 -1.54 1.42
CA VAL A 92 -13.00 -1.59 1.50
C VAL A 92 -13.60 -2.41 0.36
N HIS A 93 -13.09 -2.27 -0.86
CA HIS A 93 -13.51 -3.07 -2.00
C HIS A 93 -13.27 -4.58 -1.74
N ASP A 94 -12.06 -4.95 -1.31
CA ASP A 94 -11.70 -6.34 -1.01
C ASP A 94 -12.56 -6.92 0.13
N LEU A 95 -12.82 -6.13 1.18
CA LEU A 95 -13.74 -6.51 2.27
C LEU A 95 -15.15 -6.79 1.75
N ASN A 96 -15.71 -5.90 0.93
CA ASN A 96 -17.05 -6.06 0.38
C ASN A 96 -17.16 -7.26 -0.56
N ALA A 97 -16.14 -7.51 -1.38
CA ALA A 97 -16.07 -8.69 -2.24
C ALA A 97 -16.07 -9.99 -1.41
N ASN A 98 -15.30 -10.03 -0.31
CA ASN A 98 -15.28 -11.18 0.59
C ASN A 98 -16.64 -11.39 1.29
N LYS A 99 -17.26 -10.33 1.80
CA LYS A 99 -18.61 -10.39 2.40
C LYS A 99 -19.64 -10.92 1.39
N ALA A 100 -19.58 -10.49 0.14
CA ALA A 100 -20.46 -10.98 -0.92
C ALA A 100 -20.22 -12.46 -1.23
N ALA A 101 -18.97 -12.89 -1.32
CA ALA A 101 -18.61 -14.29 -1.54
C ALA A 101 -19.08 -15.19 -0.39
N GLU A 102 -18.91 -14.76 0.86
CA GLU A 102 -19.41 -15.47 2.04
C GLU A 102 -20.94 -15.58 2.06
N ALA A 103 -21.65 -14.50 1.70
CA ALA A 103 -23.10 -14.52 1.59
C ALA A 103 -23.58 -15.55 0.56
N MET A 104 -22.94 -15.59 -0.62
CA MET A 104 -23.24 -16.58 -1.66
C MET A 104 -22.95 -18.02 -1.20
N ALA A 105 -21.83 -18.25 -0.51
CA ALA A 105 -21.50 -19.56 0.04
C ALA A 105 -22.53 -20.04 1.07
N ARG A 106 -23.01 -19.14 1.95
CA ARG A 106 -24.06 -19.45 2.92
C ARG A 106 -25.38 -19.80 2.28
N LEU A 107 -25.75 -19.13 1.19
CA LEU A 107 -26.96 -19.44 0.42
C LEU A 107 -26.86 -20.81 -0.26
N ASN A 108 -25.72 -21.12 -0.88
CA ASN A 108 -25.48 -22.40 -1.56
C ASN A 108 -25.39 -23.58 -0.58
N GLY A 109 -24.85 -23.38 0.62
CA GLY A 109 -24.81 -24.40 1.68
C GLY A 109 -26.16 -24.66 2.36
N LYS A 110 -27.16 -23.80 2.12
CA LYS A 110 -28.53 -23.91 2.64
C LYS A 110 -29.51 -24.54 1.63
N GLY A 111 -29.00 -25.25 0.62
CA GLY A 111 -29.83 -26.04 -0.29
C GLY A 111 -30.82 -26.93 0.49
N PRO A 112 -32.01 -27.22 -0.06
CA PRO A 112 -33.08 -27.90 0.67
C PRO A 112 -32.53 -29.19 1.27
N LYS A 113 -32.59 -29.30 2.61
CA LYS A 113 -32.50 -30.60 3.26
C LYS A 113 -33.63 -31.41 2.63
N GLY A 114 -33.27 -32.30 1.71
CA GLY A 114 -34.22 -33.22 1.11
C GLY A 114 -34.85 -34.01 2.25
N ASP A 115 -36.13 -33.74 2.50
CA ASP A 115 -37.00 -34.67 3.21
C ASP A 115 -36.98 -35.97 2.40
N LYS A 116 -36.25 -36.95 2.92
CA LYS A 116 -36.41 -38.37 2.58
C LYS A 116 -37.28 -39.00 3.63
#